data_AF-A0A930UTS2-F1
#
_entry.id   AF-A0A930UTS2-F1
#
_cell.length_a   1.000
_cell.length_b   1.000
_cell.length_c   1.000
_cell.angle_alpha   90.00
_cell.angle_beta   90.00
_cell.angle_gamma   90.00
#
_symmetry.space_group_name_H-M   'P 1'
#
loop_
_entity.id
_entity.type
_entity.pdbx_description
1 polymer ?
#
loop_
_entity_poly.entity_id
_entity_poly.type
_entity_poly.pdbx_seq_one_letter_code
_entity_poly.pdbx_strand_id
1 'polypeptide(L)'
;MLNERRRQESGPAKPSEDLSTAEAYALLELKKGCSPEELKRAYRRMMNRYHPDKLASKGLPEEMMRIATEKTRKIKAAYEHLRQVHSTR
;
A
#
# COMPACT_ATOMS: atom_id res chain seq x y z
N MET A 1 23.18 10.82 -22.97
CA MET A 1 23.06 10.83 -21.49
C MET A 1 22.15 9.67 -21.11
N LEU A 2 22.59 8.83 -20.17
CA LEU A 2 21.99 7.54 -19.81
C LEU A 2 20.77 7.68 -18.86
N ASN A 3 19.87 6.70 -18.95
CA ASN A 3 18.72 6.37 -18.08
C ASN A 3 17.38 7.07 -18.32
N GLU A 4 16.59 6.51 -19.23
CA GLU A 4 15.13 6.40 -19.01
C GLU A 4 14.73 4.93 -19.14
N ARG A 5 14.81 4.22 -18.00
CA ARG A 5 14.27 2.87 -17.85
C ARG A 5 12.75 2.95 -18.00
N ARG A 6 12.28 2.87 -19.24
CA ARG A 6 10.92 2.53 -19.61
C ARG A 6 10.62 1.12 -19.09
N ARG A 7 10.16 1.01 -17.84
CA ARG A 7 9.62 -0.23 -17.27
C ARG A 7 8.10 -0.16 -17.31
N GLN A 8 7.57 -0.84 -18.33
CA GLN A 8 6.35 -1.64 -18.34
C GLN A 8 5.09 -1.15 -17.61
N GLU A 9 4.11 -0.81 -18.47
CA GLU A 9 2.77 -1.39 -18.52
C GLU A 9 1.82 -1.22 -17.34
N SER A 10 0.75 -0.48 -17.60
CA SER A 10 -0.57 -0.73 -17.01
C SER A 10 -1.61 -0.47 -18.09
N GLY A 11 -1.98 -1.52 -18.82
CA GLY A 11 -3.10 -1.52 -19.76
C GLY A 11 -4.44 -1.30 -19.03
N PRO A 12 -5.54 -1.07 -19.78
CA PRO A 12 -6.83 -0.71 -19.21
C PRO A 12 -7.36 -1.86 -18.35
N ALA A 13 -7.47 -1.62 -17.04
CA ALA A 13 -8.00 -2.55 -16.08
C ALA A 13 -9.50 -2.78 -16.33
N LYS A 14 -9.90 -4.05 -16.45
CA LYS A 14 -11.30 -4.45 -16.33
C LYS A 14 -11.76 -4.25 -14.88
N PRO A 15 -13.01 -3.83 -14.65
CA PRO A 15 -13.54 -3.59 -13.31
C PRO A 15 -13.99 -4.93 -12.70
N SER A 16 -13.34 -5.37 -11.63
CA SER A 16 -13.88 -6.43 -10.77
C SER A 16 -13.25 -6.34 -9.38
N GLU A 17 -13.95 -5.59 -8.52
CA GLU A 17 -14.19 -5.64 -7.07
C GLU A 17 -13.25 -6.31 -6.05
N ASP A 18 -12.12 -6.90 -6.42
CA ASP A 18 -11.12 -7.39 -5.46
C ASP A 18 -9.79 -6.65 -5.70
N LEU A 19 -9.30 -5.95 -4.68
CA LEU A 19 -8.06 -5.17 -4.70
C LEU A 19 -6.95 -5.97 -5.41
N SER A 20 -6.60 -5.57 -6.63
CA SER A 20 -5.65 -6.35 -7.43
C SER A 20 -4.29 -6.39 -6.73
N THR A 21 -3.54 -7.48 -6.87
CA THR A 21 -2.16 -7.57 -6.38
C THR A 21 -1.32 -6.39 -6.88
N ALA A 22 -1.57 -5.88 -8.09
CA ALA A 22 -0.92 -4.70 -8.65
C ALA A 22 -1.26 -3.41 -7.89
N GLU A 23 -2.53 -3.23 -7.53
CA GLU A 23 -3.01 -2.08 -6.74
C GLU A 23 -2.49 -2.15 -5.31
N ALA A 24 -2.45 -3.35 -4.72
CA ALA A 24 -1.88 -3.56 -3.39
C ALA A 24 -0.40 -3.18 -3.34
N TYR A 25 0.39 -3.52 -4.37
CA TYR A 25 1.77 -3.05 -4.51
C TYR A 25 1.84 -1.53 -4.64
N ALA A 26 1.02 -0.92 -5.49
CA ALA A 26 1.00 0.53 -5.65
C ALA A 26 0.64 1.27 -4.35
N LEU A 27 -0.32 0.73 -3.58
CA LEU A 27 -0.79 1.31 -2.33
C LEU A 27 0.27 1.29 -1.22
N LEU A 28 1.13 0.28 -1.22
CA LEU A 28 2.29 0.18 -0.33
C LEU A 28 3.57 0.83 -0.91
N GLU A 29 3.47 1.48 -2.07
CA GLU A 29 4.59 2.07 -2.80
C GLU A 29 5.71 1.03 -3.07
N LEU A 30 5.32 -0.19 -3.40
CA LEU A 30 6.19 -1.32 -3.68
C LEU A 30 6.16 -1.71 -5.16
N LYS A 31 7.22 -2.37 -5.62
CA LYS A 31 7.28 -2.95 -6.96
C LYS A 31 6.76 -4.40 -6.93
N LYS A 32 6.16 -4.82 -8.05
CA LYS A 32 5.80 -6.23 -8.28
C LYS A 32 7.05 -7.10 -8.11
N GLY A 33 6.96 -8.11 -7.23
CA GLY A 33 8.06 -9.01 -6.92
C GLY A 33 8.97 -8.56 -5.78
N CYS A 34 8.58 -7.58 -4.97
CA CYS A 34 9.31 -7.21 -3.75
C CYS A 34 9.39 -8.38 -2.77
N SER A 35 10.46 -8.44 -1.96
CA SER A 35 10.63 -9.49 -0.96
C SER A 35 9.66 -9.33 0.23
N PRO A 36 9.33 -10.40 0.98
CA PRO A 36 8.50 -10.30 2.18
C PRO A 36 9.08 -9.35 3.25
N GLU A 37 10.41 -9.21 3.28
CA GLU A 37 11.14 -8.20 4.06
C GLU A 37 10.75 -6.76 3.67
N GLU A 38 10.73 -6.47 2.37
CA GLU A 38 10.34 -5.16 1.83
C GLU A 38 8.86 -4.88 2.07
N LEU A 39 8.01 -5.91 1.93
CA LEU A 39 6.59 -5.84 2.23
C LEU A 39 6.33 -5.41 3.67
N LYS A 40 6.98 -6.07 4.64
CA LYS A 40 6.90 -5.70 6.07
C LYS A 40 7.45 -4.29 6.33
N ARG A 41 8.58 -3.92 5.71
CA ARG A 41 9.15 -2.58 5.84
C ARG A 41 8.21 -1.50 5.31
N ALA A 42 7.61 -1.69 4.14
CA ALA A 42 6.67 -0.74 3.56
C ALA A 42 5.41 -0.58 4.41
N TYR A 43 4.84 -1.69 4.89
CA TYR A 43 3.70 -1.66 5.80
C TYR A 43 4.02 -0.82 7.05
N ARG A 44 5.16 -1.05 7.71
CA ARG A 44 5.58 -0.24 8.87
C ARG A 44 5.77 1.24 8.52
N ARG A 45 6.33 1.57 7.35
CA ARG A 45 6.47 2.97 6.89
C ARG A 45 5.10 3.64 6.68
N MET A 46 4.16 2.93 6.05
CA MET A 46 2.81 3.45 5.79
C MET A 46 2.03 3.64 7.08
N MET A 47 2.07 2.67 7.99
CA MET A 47 1.49 2.80 9.33
C MET A 47 2.07 4.01 10.05
N ASN A 48 3.38 4.23 10.00
CA ASN A 48 4.01 5.36 10.68
C ASN A 48 3.61 6.72 10.08
N ARG A 49 3.25 6.78 8.79
CA ARG A 49 2.78 7.99 8.10
C ARG A 49 1.31 8.30 8.41
N TYR A 50 0.47 7.28 8.46
CA TYR A 50 -0.98 7.43 8.57
C TYR A 50 -1.55 6.96 9.91
N HIS A 51 -0.71 6.73 10.93
CA HIS A 51 -1.19 6.19 12.20
C HIS A 51 -2.18 7.15 12.85
N PRO A 52 -3.39 6.70 13.24
CA PRO A 52 -4.36 7.56 13.90
C PRO A 52 -3.81 8.15 15.20
N ASP A 53 -3.03 7.39 15.98
CA ASP A 53 -2.36 7.87 17.20
C ASP A 53 -1.46 9.11 16.98
N LYS A 54 -0.64 9.08 15.92
CA LYS A 54 0.25 10.20 15.57
C LYS A 54 -0.51 11.43 15.08
N LEU A 55 -1.66 11.21 14.47
CA LEU A 55 -2.50 12.28 13.96
C LEU A 55 -3.38 12.86 15.08
N ALA A 56 -3.86 12.01 15.98
CA ALA A 56 -4.58 12.40 17.19
C ALA A 56 -3.71 13.26 18.10
N SER A 57 -2.42 12.90 18.28
CA SER A 57 -1.46 13.72 19.03
C SER A 57 -1.23 15.12 18.45
N LYS A 58 -1.56 15.35 17.17
CA LYS A 58 -1.46 16.67 16.52
C LYS A 58 -2.73 17.51 16.66
N GLY A 59 -3.77 17.00 17.34
CA GLY A 59 -5.06 17.68 17.47
C GLY A 59 -5.77 17.85 16.12
N LEU A 60 -5.56 16.91 15.19
CA LEU A 60 -6.19 16.97 13.88
C LEU A 60 -7.71 16.77 13.99
N PRO A 61 -8.50 17.41 13.10
CA PRO A 61 -9.94 17.26 13.09
C PRO A 61 -10.37 15.81 12.80
N GLU A 62 -11.55 15.44 13.27
CA GLU A 62 -12.10 14.07 13.17
C GLU A 62 -12.14 13.54 11.73
N GLU A 63 -12.37 14.42 10.75
CA GLU A 63 -12.34 14.08 9.32
C GLU A 63 -10.98 13.53 8.88
N MET A 64 -9.88 14.13 9.36
CA MET A 64 -8.53 13.64 9.08
C MET A 64 -8.25 12.30 9.76
N MET A 65 -8.78 12.10 10.99
CA MET A 65 -8.71 10.80 11.66
C MET A 65 -9.46 9.71 10.88
N ARG A 66 -10.64 10.03 10.33
CA ARG A 66 -11.40 9.11 9.47
C ARG A 66 -10.63 8.76 8.21
N ILE A 67 -10.09 9.74 7.50
CA ILE A 67 -9.27 9.53 6.30
C ILE A 67 -8.04 8.66 6.62
N ALA A 68 -7.37 8.94 7.74
CA ALA A 68 -6.22 8.15 8.19
C ALA A 68 -6.60 6.70 8.53
N THR A 69 -7.73 6.51 9.20
CA THR A 69 -8.26 5.18 9.54
C THR A 69 -8.57 4.41 8.27
N GLU A 70 -9.26 5.02 7.30
CA GLU A 70 -9.59 4.40 6.02
C GLU A 70 -8.34 4.07 5.19
N LYS A 71 -7.37 4.99 5.12
CA LYS A 71 -6.05 4.74 4.52
C LYS A 71 -5.37 3.53 5.18
N THR A 72 -5.34 3.51 6.50
CA THR A 72 -4.70 2.45 7.28
C THR A 72 -5.37 1.10 7.05
N ARG A 73 -6.70 1.06 6.97
CA ARG A 73 -7.46 -0.15 6.61
C ARG A 73 -7.09 -0.64 5.21
N LYS A 74 -7.02 0.25 4.21
CA LYS A 74 -6.59 -0.10 2.85
C LYS A 74 -5.15 -0.62 2.80
N ILE A 75 -4.24 0.02 3.55
CA ILE A 75 -2.83 -0.41 3.71
C ILE A 75 -2.76 -1.83 4.29
N LYS A 76 -3.55 -2.11 5.32
CA LYS A 76 -3.60 -3.44 5.94
C LYS A 76 -4.17 -4.49 4.99
N ALA A 77 -5.28 -4.19 4.31
CA ALA A 77 -5.88 -5.09 3.32
C ALA A 77 -4.89 -5.43 2.18
N ALA A 78 -4.20 -4.43 1.65
CA ALA A 78 -3.15 -4.61 0.65
C ALA A 78 -2.01 -5.51 1.16
N TYR A 79 -1.54 -5.28 2.39
CA TYR A 79 -0.48 -6.08 3.00
C TYR A 79 -0.90 -7.55 3.18
N GLU A 80 -2.12 -7.79 3.68
CA GLU A 80 -2.62 -9.15 3.88
C GLU A 80 -2.80 -9.90 2.56
N HIS A 81 -3.37 -9.24 1.55
CA HIS A 81 -3.48 -9.80 0.21
C HIS A 81 -2.11 -10.17 -0.38
N LEU A 82 -1.14 -9.26 -0.35
CA LEU A 82 0.22 -9.53 -0.83
C LEU A 82 0.91 -10.64 -0.04
N ARG A 83 0.71 -10.67 1.29
CA ARG A 83 1.28 -11.70 2.14
C ARG A 83 0.73 -13.08 1.79
N GLN A 84 -0.56 -13.21 1.49
CA GLN A 84 -1.16 -14.46 1.02
C GLN A 84 -0.58 -14.87 -0.33
N VAL A 85 -0.54 -13.94 -1.31
CA VAL A 85 0.04 -14.20 -2.64
C VAL A 85 1.50 -14.65 -2.55
N HIS A 86 2.28 -14.10 -1.62
CA HIS A 86 3.67 -14.53 -1.35
C HIS A 86 3.78 -15.85 -0.59
N SER A 87 2.79 -16.22 0.21
CA SER A 87 2.79 -17.45 1.01
C SER A 87 2.33 -18.68 0.23
N THR A 88 1.59 -18.50 -0.86
CA THR A 88 1.06 -19.60 -1.70
C THR A 88 2.02 -19.97 -2.83
N ARG A 89 3.30 -19.61 -2.74
CA ARG A 89 4.32 -19.86 -3.76
C ARG A 89 5.54 -20.51 -3.15
#